data_AF-A0A227J1E1-F1
#
_entry.id   AF-A0A227J1E1-F1
#
_cell.length_a   1.000
_cell.length_b   1.000
_cell.length_c   1.000
_cell.angle_alpha   90.00
_cell.angle_beta   90.00
_cell.angle_gamma   90.00
#
_symmetry.space_group_name_H-M   'P 1'
#
loop_
_entity.id
_entity.type
_entity.pdbx_description
1 polymer ?
#
loop_
_entity_poly.entity_id
_entity_poly.type
_entity_poly.pdbx_seq_one_letter_code
_entity_poly.pdbx_strand_id
1 'polypeptide(L)'
;KRYSYQAWRAQQMARNRLSRSRRNKRYSEIGFRLPEALLRLDWSPDQIVGYLRVRGYPTMSHELIYQYVWNDKTLGGTLWKHLRQSTKK
;
A
#
# COMPACT_ATOMS: atom_id res chain seq x y z
N LYS A 1 13.03 -1.61 -44.90
CA LYS A 1 11.98 -0.78 -44.25
C LYS A 1 12.46 -0.45 -42.83
N ARG A 2 13.08 0.73 -42.61
CA ARG A 2 13.56 1.13 -41.28
C ARG A 2 12.34 1.51 -40.44
N TYR A 3 12.06 0.78 -39.37
CA TYR A 3 11.02 1.15 -38.41
C TYR A 3 11.46 2.44 -37.71
N SER A 4 10.90 3.58 -38.11
CA SER A 4 11.09 4.83 -37.39
C SER A 4 10.36 4.77 -36.05
N TYR A 5 10.92 5.43 -35.03
CA TYR A 5 10.28 5.53 -33.73
C TYR A 5 8.90 6.20 -33.86
N GLN A 6 7.88 5.57 -33.27
CA GLN A 6 6.50 6.04 -33.28
C GLN A 6 6.10 6.45 -31.86
N ALA A 7 6.19 7.75 -31.56
CA ALA A 7 5.96 8.28 -30.21
C ALA A 7 4.58 7.89 -29.63
N TRP A 8 3.52 7.97 -30.46
CA TRP A 8 2.16 7.62 -30.03
C TRP A 8 2.05 6.15 -29.59
N ARG A 9 2.67 5.23 -30.34
CA ARG A 9 2.64 3.79 -30.07
C ARG A 9 3.44 3.45 -28.81
N ALA A 10 4.59 4.11 -28.63
CA ALA A 10 5.38 3.99 -27.40
C ALA A 10 4.60 4.48 -26.17
N GLN A 11 3.90 5.61 -26.28
CA GLN A 11 3.07 6.15 -25.20
C GLN A 11 1.88 5.23 -24.88
N GLN A 12 1.20 4.69 -25.90
CA GLN A 12 0.10 3.74 -25.71
C GLN A 12 0.59 2.47 -24.99
N MET A 13 1.74 1.91 -25.40
CA MET A 13 2.33 0.74 -24.74
C MET A 13 2.70 1.05 -23.27
N ALA A 14 3.26 2.22 -22.99
CA ALA A 14 3.56 2.65 -21.63
C ALA A 14 2.28 2.77 -20.77
N ARG A 15 1.23 3.40 -21.29
CA ARG A 15 -0.09 3.48 -20.64
C ARG A 15 -0.69 2.10 -20.37
N ASN A 16 -0.58 1.18 -21.33
CA ASN A 16 -1.06 -0.19 -21.18
C ASN A 16 -0.31 -0.94 -20.07
N ARG A 17 1.03 -0.80 -20.02
CA ARG A 17 1.83 -1.37 -18.92
C ARG A 17 1.42 -0.80 -17.56
N LEU A 18 1.25 0.52 -17.47
CA LEU A 18 0.82 1.19 -16.23
C LEU A 18 -0.57 0.73 -15.77
N SER A 19 -1.54 0.64 -16.69
CA SER A 19 -2.90 0.14 -16.41
C SER A 19 -2.89 -1.29 -15.89
N ARG A 20 -2.12 -2.18 -16.53
CA ARG A 20 -1.97 -3.59 -16.09
C ARG A 20 -1.34 -3.67 -14.70
N SER A 21 -0.28 -2.91 -14.44
CA SER A 21 0.37 -2.90 -13.12
C SER A 21 -0.56 -2.44 -12.00
N ARG A 22 -1.43 -1.45 -12.25
CA ARG A 22 -2.40 -0.95 -11.26
C ARG A 22 -3.53 -1.93 -10.94
N ARG A 23 -3.86 -2.84 -11.87
CA ARG A 23 -4.91 -3.85 -11.70
C ARG A 23 -4.51 -4.98 -10.73
N ASN A 24 -3.22 -5.31 -10.68
CA ASN A 24 -2.73 -6.46 -9.91
C ASN A 24 -2.45 -6.05 -8.46
N LYS A 25 -3.51 -5.77 -7.68
CA LYS A 25 -3.37 -5.53 -6.24
C LYS A 25 -2.81 -6.79 -5.58
N ARG A 26 -1.61 -6.68 -5.02
CA ARG A 26 -0.89 -7.77 -4.35
C ARG A 26 -1.54 -8.21 -3.04
N TYR A 27 -2.29 -7.31 -2.40
CA TYR A 27 -2.95 -7.56 -1.12
C TYR A 27 -4.45 -7.32 -1.25
N SER A 28 -5.24 -8.29 -0.82
CA SER A 28 -6.68 -8.16 -0.60
C SER A 28 -6.94 -7.62 0.81
N GLU A 29 -8.19 -7.28 1.09
CA GLU A 29 -8.64 -6.78 2.40
C GLU A 29 -8.33 -7.76 3.54
N ILE A 30 -8.35 -9.07 3.26
CA ILE A 30 -7.96 -10.12 4.21
C ILE A 30 -6.50 -9.95 4.66
N GLY A 31 -5.61 -9.53 3.74
CA GLY A 31 -4.19 -9.29 4.04
C GLY A 31 -3.96 -8.14 5.02
N PHE A 32 -4.93 -7.25 5.20
CA PHE A 32 -4.83 -6.12 6.12
C PHE A 32 -5.36 -6.42 7.53
N ARG A 33 -6.08 -7.53 7.75
CA ARG A 33 -6.65 -7.88 9.07
C ARG A 33 -5.61 -7.92 10.19
N LEU A 34 -4.45 -8.50 9.91
CA LEU A 34 -3.38 -8.61 10.90
C LEU A 34 -2.71 -7.24 11.19
N PRO A 35 -2.28 -6.46 10.18
CA PRO A 35 -1.87 -5.07 10.40
C PRO A 35 -2.91 -4.22 11.14
N GLU A 36 -4.19 -4.38 10.82
CA GLU A 36 -5.30 -3.64 11.43
C GLU A 36 -5.45 -3.97 12.93
N ALA A 37 -5.36 -5.25 13.29
CA ALA A 37 -5.35 -5.66 14.70
C ALA A 37 -4.15 -5.10 15.46
N LEU A 38 -2.96 -5.12 14.85
CA LEU A 38 -1.75 -4.58 15.48
C LEU A 38 -1.78 -3.05 15.60
N LEU A 39 -2.34 -2.36 14.60
CA LEU A 39 -2.57 -0.91 14.67
C LEU A 39 -3.48 -0.55 15.84
N ARG A 40 -4.55 -1.32 16.09
CA ARG A 40 -5.44 -1.10 17.25
C ARG A 40 -4.78 -1.36 18.60
N LEU A 41 -3.63 -2.03 18.62
CA LEU A 41 -2.77 -2.20 19.79
C LEU A 41 -1.71 -1.10 19.89
N ASP A 42 -1.86 -0.01 19.12
CA ASP A 42 -0.98 1.15 19.04
C ASP A 42 0.44 0.85 18.54
N TRP A 43 0.58 -0.21 17.72
CA TRP A 43 1.84 -0.50 17.03
C TRP A 43 2.03 0.46 15.86
N SER A 44 3.26 0.96 15.67
CA SER A 44 3.58 1.73 14.47
C SER A 44 3.68 0.81 13.24
N PRO A 45 3.39 1.31 12.03
CA PRO A 45 3.58 0.55 10.79
C PRO A 45 4.97 -0.08 10.65
N ASP A 46 6.04 0.61 11.06
CA ASP A 46 7.40 0.07 11.06
C ASP A 46 7.58 -1.09 12.05
N GLN A 47 7.01 -0.99 13.26
CA GLN A 47 7.05 -2.07 14.25
C GLN A 47 6.30 -3.31 13.74
N ILE A 48 5.14 -3.12 13.11
CA ILE A 48 4.36 -4.21 12.50
C ILE A 48 5.22 -4.93 11.46
N VAL A 49 5.85 -4.19 10.55
CA VAL A 49 6.69 -4.78 9.51
C VAL A 49 7.89 -5.51 10.09
N GLY A 50 8.58 -4.92 11.06
CA GLY A 50 9.71 -5.55 11.74
C GLY A 50 9.32 -6.85 12.43
N TYR A 51 8.23 -6.83 13.20
CA TYR A 51 7.72 -7.99 13.92
C TYR A 51 7.35 -9.16 13.00
N LEU A 52 6.63 -8.87 11.91
CA LEU A 52 6.21 -9.91 10.99
C LEU A 52 7.39 -10.49 10.17
N ARG A 53 8.36 -9.65 9.81
CA ARG A 53 9.61 -10.11 9.15
C ARG A 53 10.41 -11.07 10.02
N VAL A 54 10.60 -10.74 11.30
CA VAL A 54 11.35 -11.59 12.24
C VAL A 54 10.68 -12.95 12.40
N ARG A 55 9.35 -13.01 12.29
CA ARG A 55 8.56 -14.25 12.38
C ARG A 55 8.39 -14.99 11.05
N GLY A 56 8.98 -14.49 9.96
CA GLY A 56 8.90 -15.13 8.64
C GLY A 56 7.55 -15.00 7.94
N TYR A 57 6.66 -14.11 8.41
CA TYR A 57 5.37 -13.91 7.75
C TYR A 57 5.52 -13.05 6.49
N PRO A 58 4.82 -13.37 5.39
CA PRO A 58 4.76 -12.50 4.22
C PRO A 58 4.14 -11.16 4.60
N THR A 59 4.92 -10.10 4.44
CA THR A 59 4.59 -8.78 4.99
C THR A 59 4.65 -7.69 3.93
N MET A 60 3.70 -6.76 3.98
CA MET A 60 3.66 -5.57 3.15
C MET A 60 4.68 -4.51 3.59
N SER A 61 4.91 -3.48 2.76
CA SER A 61 5.71 -2.33 3.19
C SER A 61 4.95 -1.50 4.22
N HIS A 62 5.67 -0.80 5.10
CA HIS A 62 5.06 0.12 6.06
C HIS A 62 4.32 1.25 5.33
N GLU A 63 4.80 1.70 4.16
CA GLU A 63 4.10 2.65 3.30
C GLU A 63 2.73 2.16 2.86
N LEU A 64 2.58 0.86 2.55
CA LEU A 64 1.28 0.31 2.16
C LEU A 64 0.31 0.30 3.35
N ILE A 65 0.81 0.03 4.55
CA ILE A 65 0.02 0.13 5.79
C ILE A 65 -0.42 1.59 6.00
N TYR A 66 0.49 2.56 5.81
CA TYR A 66 0.12 3.98 5.87
C TYR A 66 -0.96 4.36 4.85
N GLN A 67 -0.80 3.95 3.58
CA GLN A 67 -1.81 4.19 2.54
C GLN A 67 -3.18 3.59 2.93
N TYR A 68 -3.18 2.39 3.51
CA TYR A 68 -4.40 1.75 4.00
C TYR A 68 -5.08 2.55 5.12
N VAL A 69 -4.31 3.02 6.10
CA VAL A 69 -4.81 3.86 7.19
C VAL A 69 -5.39 5.18 6.69
N TRP A 70 -4.74 5.82 5.72
CA TRP A 70 -5.27 7.06 5.13
C TRP A 70 -6.52 6.82 4.30
N ASN A 71 -6.60 5.70 3.57
CA ASN A 71 -7.79 5.31 2.85
C ASN A 71 -8.97 5.02 3.81
N ASP A 72 -8.72 4.31 4.92
CA ASP A 72 -9.70 4.11 6.00
C ASP A 72 -10.21 5.45 6.52
N LYS A 73 -9.32 6.41 6.80
CA LYS A 73 -9.69 7.77 7.21
C LYS A 73 -10.61 8.46 6.19
N THR A 74 -10.32 8.37 4.89
CA THR A 74 -11.18 8.97 3.85
C THR A 74 -12.57 8.33 3.77
N LEU A 75 -12.68 7.06 4.19
CA LEU A 75 -13.94 6.32 4.28
C LEU A 75 -14.66 6.52 5.62
N GLY A 76 -14.14 7.39 6.51
CA GLY A 76 -14.73 7.68 7.82
C GLY A 76 -14.25 6.75 8.95
N GLY A 77 -13.26 5.91 8.71
CA GLY A 77 -12.67 5.03 9.70
C GLY A 77 -11.80 5.73 10.74
N THR A 78 -11.30 4.94 11.68
CA THR A 78 -10.63 5.43 12.91
C THR A 78 -9.21 4.92 13.09
N LEU A 79 -8.67 4.12 12.16
CA LEU A 79 -7.33 3.54 12.30
C LEU A 79 -6.23 4.60 12.45
N TRP A 80 -6.43 5.74 11.82
CA TRP A 80 -5.48 6.85 11.88
C TRP A 80 -5.26 7.38 13.31
N LYS A 81 -6.23 7.22 14.22
CA LYS A 81 -6.11 7.67 15.62
C LYS A 81 -5.07 6.90 16.42
N HIS A 82 -4.76 5.67 15.99
CA HIS A 82 -3.73 4.83 16.62
C HIS A 82 -2.32 5.16 16.14
N LEU A 83 -2.18 6.01 15.10
CA LEU A 83 -0.87 6.47 14.68
C LEU A 83 -0.36 7.54 15.65
N ARG A 84 0.84 7.32 16.19
CA ARG A 84 1.48 8.22 17.15
C ARG A 84 1.66 9.66 16.67
N GLN A 85 1.71 9.87 15.35
CA GLN A 85 1.85 11.20 14.74
C GLN A 85 0.51 11.81 14.28
N SER A 86 -0.62 11.13 14.48
CA SER A 86 -1.91 11.56 13.94
C SER A 86 -2.45 12.85 14.55
N THR A 87 -1.94 13.20 15.73
CA THR A 87 -2.36 14.35 16.54
C THR A 87 -1.50 15.60 16.34
N LYS A 88 -0.51 15.56 15.44
CA LYS A 88 0.28 16.75 15.12
C LYS A 88 -0.60 17.76 14.37
N LYS A 89 -0.79 18.93 14.98
CA LYS A 89 -1.42 20.13 14.40
C LYS A 89 -0.46 20.81 13.42
#